data_AF-A0A2M9ZNC0-F1
#
_entry.id   AF-A0A2M9ZNC0-F1
#
_cell.length_a   1.000
_cell.length_b   1.000
_cell.length_c   1.000
_cell.angle_alpha   90.00
_cell.angle_beta   90.00
_cell.angle_gamma   90.00
#
_symmetry.space_group_name_H-M   'P 1'
#
loop_
_entity.id
_entity.type
_entity.pdbx_description
1 polymer ?
#
loop_
_entity_poly.entity_id
_entity_poly.type
_entity_poly.pdbx_seq_one_letter_code
_entity_poly.pdbx_strand_id
1 'polypeptide(L)'
;MKHCKFLFSLFLALFLHGCTTVGFHRNSIRETHDFGKLSQIRVCVWKDENVSEERMRNLFEIWNEELSLYKLHANISNVRKWNRKGWTGGAIMEELYESRMPPECDRIFALAGFKFSDLVFEIGQIILALFFIPTYQILGAVDSPTGTRGYILAHTSTLGHLLVGGASSTMVHEGYHLLGCGHGFFLSDCYEEIEKLKKASDSEKAKQYNFLPALNPEGGFIYDRREINLLFLGN
;
A
#
# COMPACT_ATOMS: atom_id res chain seq x y z
N MET A 1 -27.05 -24.52 -21.55
CA MET A 1 -27.36 -23.26 -20.82
C MET A 1 -26.72 -23.13 -19.43
N LYS A 2 -26.44 -24.21 -18.67
CA LYS A 2 -25.76 -24.13 -17.37
C LYS A 2 -24.27 -23.75 -17.46
N HIS A 3 -23.58 -24.21 -18.51
CA HIS A 3 -22.15 -23.92 -18.73
C HIS A 3 -21.84 -22.46 -19.11
N CYS A 4 -22.74 -21.78 -19.84
CA CYS A 4 -22.59 -20.33 -20.13
C CYS A 4 -22.67 -19.47 -18.87
N LYS A 5 -23.53 -19.84 -17.90
CA LYS A 5 -23.66 -19.08 -16.64
C LYS A 5 -22.43 -19.25 -15.74
N PHE A 6 -21.81 -20.43 -15.74
CA PHE A 6 -20.59 -20.70 -14.98
C PHE A 6 -19.38 -19.94 -15.56
N LEU A 7 -19.22 -19.94 -16.89
CA LEU A 7 -18.17 -19.17 -17.56
C LEU A 7 -18.36 -17.66 -17.39
N PHE A 8 -19.59 -17.15 -17.46
CA PHE A 8 -19.86 -15.73 -17.23
C PHE A 8 -19.59 -15.32 -15.78
N SER A 9 -19.93 -16.17 -14.80
CA SER A 9 -19.67 -15.91 -13.38
C SER A 9 -18.18 -15.98 -13.03
N LEU A 10 -17.42 -16.88 -13.68
CA LEU A 10 -15.96 -16.96 -13.55
C LEU A 10 -15.28 -15.76 -14.22
N PHE A 11 -15.77 -15.32 -15.37
CA PHE A 11 -15.29 -14.13 -16.07
C PHE A 11 -15.56 -12.85 -15.26
N LEU A 12 -16.73 -12.74 -14.61
CA LEU A 12 -17.07 -11.62 -13.74
C LEU A 12 -16.23 -11.59 -12.44
N ALA A 13 -15.92 -12.77 -11.87
CA ALA A 13 -15.03 -12.86 -10.71
C ALA A 13 -13.58 -12.44 -11.03
N LEU A 14 -13.13 -12.66 -12.27
CA LEU A 14 -11.79 -12.30 -12.76
C LEU A 14 -11.61 -10.79 -13.01
N PHE A 15 -12.70 -10.00 -13.14
CA PHE A 15 -12.62 -8.53 -13.24
C PHE A 15 -12.49 -7.82 -11.90
N LEU A 16 -12.69 -8.52 -10.77
CA LEU A 16 -12.72 -7.89 -9.45
C LEU A 16 -11.35 -7.79 -8.75
N HIS A 17 -10.28 -8.29 -9.36
CA HIS A 17 -8.98 -8.49 -8.67
C HIS A 17 -7.79 -7.73 -9.29
N GLY A 18 -8.02 -6.65 -10.05
CA GLY A 18 -6.93 -6.01 -10.82
C GLY A 18 -7.02 -4.51 -11.05
N CYS A 19 -7.63 -3.72 -10.15
CA CYS A 19 -7.65 -2.27 -10.29
C CYS A 19 -6.80 -1.59 -9.21
N THR A 20 -5.55 -1.23 -9.55
CA THR A 20 -4.76 -0.24 -8.81
C THR A 20 -5.25 1.17 -9.16
N THR A 21 -6.53 1.42 -8.95
CA THR A 21 -7.13 2.74 -9.15
C THR A 21 -7.32 3.38 -7.78
N VAL A 22 -6.88 4.63 -7.63
CA VAL A 22 -7.31 5.45 -6.50
C VAL A 22 -8.81 5.72 -6.67
N GLY A 23 -9.58 5.53 -5.60
CA GLY A 23 -11.02 5.82 -5.62
C GLY A 23 -11.30 7.29 -5.92
N PHE A 24 -12.50 7.59 -6.42
CA PHE A 24 -12.88 8.97 -6.73
C PHE A 24 -13.11 9.78 -5.45
N HIS A 25 -12.49 10.97 -5.38
CA HIS A 25 -12.72 11.90 -4.29
C HIS A 25 -14.13 12.48 -4.31
N ARG A 26 -14.68 12.69 -3.12
CA ARG A 26 -15.94 13.42 -2.90
C ARG A 26 -15.67 14.53 -1.89
N ASN A 27 -15.20 15.68 -2.39
CA ASN A 27 -14.80 16.82 -1.56
C ASN A 27 -15.90 17.26 -0.58
N SER A 28 -17.15 17.31 -1.02
CA SER A 28 -18.29 17.68 -0.17
C SER A 28 -18.51 16.72 1.00
N ILE A 29 -18.08 15.46 0.91
CA ILE A 29 -18.09 14.53 2.05
C ILE A 29 -16.82 14.69 2.87
N ARG A 30 -15.65 14.73 2.23
CA ARG A 30 -14.35 14.88 2.91
C ARG A 30 -14.34 16.09 3.85
N GLU A 31 -14.91 17.20 3.41
CA GLU A 31 -14.98 18.46 4.18
C GLU A 31 -15.90 18.39 5.40
N THR A 32 -16.75 17.35 5.52
CA THR A 32 -17.57 17.12 6.72
C THR A 32 -16.82 16.40 7.84
N HIS A 33 -15.65 15.82 7.56
CA HIS A 33 -14.81 15.15 8.55
C HIS A 33 -13.79 16.12 9.15
N ASP A 34 -13.57 16.01 10.47
CA ASP A 34 -12.48 16.73 11.15
C ASP A 34 -11.26 15.83 11.35
N PHE A 35 -10.22 16.06 10.55
CA PHE A 35 -8.96 15.35 10.66
C PHE A 35 -8.03 15.90 11.77
N GLY A 36 -8.48 16.81 12.62
CA GLY A 36 -7.75 17.25 13.81
C GLY A 36 -6.49 18.08 13.50
N LYS A 37 -5.37 17.81 14.19
CA LYS A 37 -4.09 18.49 13.97
C LYS A 37 -3.22 17.75 12.96
N LEU A 38 -2.13 18.36 12.47
CA LEU A 38 -1.14 17.65 11.67
C LEU A 38 -0.50 16.50 12.46
N SER A 39 -0.46 15.30 11.90
CA SER A 39 0.23 14.14 12.47
C SER A 39 1.20 13.54 11.45
N GLN A 40 2.23 12.87 11.94
CA GLN A 40 3.24 12.23 11.10
C GLN A 40 3.10 10.71 11.11
N ILE A 41 3.40 10.09 9.98
CA ILE A 41 3.56 8.65 9.81
C ILE A 41 5.06 8.42 9.61
N ARG A 42 5.71 7.70 10.52
CA ARG A 42 7.14 7.38 10.41
C ARG A 42 7.32 6.11 9.60
N VAL A 43 7.93 6.22 8.43
CA VAL A 43 8.04 5.12 7.47
C VAL A 43 9.49 4.68 7.35
N CYS A 44 9.73 3.40 7.60
CA CYS A 44 10.98 2.73 7.29
C CYS A 44 10.91 2.23 5.85
N VAL A 45 11.73 2.80 4.98
CA VAL A 45 11.72 2.45 3.56
C VAL A 45 12.73 1.36 3.26
N TRP A 46 12.28 0.27 2.65
CA TRP A 46 13.18 -0.74 2.07
C TRP A 46 13.36 -0.44 0.59
N LYS A 47 14.47 0.20 0.28
CA LYS A 47 14.72 0.72 -1.07
C LYS A 47 15.58 -0.27 -1.83
N ASP A 48 15.03 -0.82 -2.91
CA ASP A 48 15.79 -1.68 -3.82
C ASP A 48 17.00 -0.92 -4.38
N GLU A 49 18.13 -1.61 -4.58
CA GLU A 49 19.37 -1.04 -5.11
C GLU A 49 19.16 -0.33 -6.46
N ASN A 50 18.19 -0.78 -7.24
CA ASN A 50 17.84 -0.20 -8.53
C ASN A 50 16.89 1.01 -8.43
N VAL A 51 16.50 1.44 -7.22
CA VAL A 51 15.67 2.63 -7.01
C VAL A 51 16.54 3.79 -6.55
N SER A 52 16.54 4.89 -7.32
CA SER A 52 17.28 6.09 -6.95
C SER A 52 16.66 6.77 -5.74
N GLU A 53 17.49 7.48 -4.97
CA GLU A 53 17.03 8.28 -3.84
C GLU A 53 16.03 9.37 -4.26
N GLU A 54 16.25 9.97 -5.43
CA GLU A 54 15.34 10.95 -6.03
C GLU A 54 13.98 10.34 -6.33
N ARG A 55 13.95 9.14 -6.91
CA ARG A 55 12.69 8.43 -7.19
C ARG A 55 11.92 8.13 -5.91
N MET A 56 12.60 7.63 -4.88
CA MET A 56 11.99 7.42 -3.57
C MET A 56 11.39 8.72 -3.02
N ARG A 57 12.17 9.82 -3.01
CA ARG A 57 11.68 11.12 -2.51
C ARG A 57 10.47 11.62 -3.29
N ASN A 58 10.50 11.54 -4.62
CA ASN A 58 9.38 11.95 -5.47
C ASN A 58 8.10 11.14 -5.18
N LEU A 59 8.21 9.81 -5.00
CA LEU A 59 7.05 8.99 -4.65
C LEU A 59 6.45 9.39 -3.29
N PHE A 60 7.30 9.65 -2.29
CA PHE A 60 6.84 10.13 -0.98
C PHE A 60 6.30 11.57 -1.02
N GLU A 61 6.81 12.42 -1.90
CA GLU A 61 6.27 13.76 -2.13
C GLU A 61 4.85 13.68 -2.69
N ILE A 62 4.62 12.86 -3.71
CA ILE A 62 3.29 12.61 -4.28
C ILE A 62 2.33 12.05 -3.22
N TRP A 63 2.79 11.10 -2.40
CA TRP A 63 1.95 10.61 -1.30
C TRP A 63 1.66 11.71 -0.28
N ASN A 64 2.63 12.57 0.02
CA ASN A 64 2.45 13.67 0.96
C ASN A 64 1.52 14.78 0.45
N GLU A 65 1.50 15.04 -0.86
CA GLU A 65 0.49 15.91 -1.49
C GLU A 65 -0.91 15.38 -1.19
N GLU A 66 -1.11 14.07 -1.34
CA GLU A 66 -2.37 13.42 -1.03
C GLU A 66 -2.70 13.44 0.48
N LEU A 67 -1.73 13.07 1.34
CA LEU A 67 -1.90 13.04 2.79
C LEU A 67 -2.21 14.43 3.38
N SER A 68 -1.82 15.51 2.70
CA SER A 68 -2.12 16.87 3.12
C SER A 68 -3.63 17.13 3.23
N LEU A 69 -4.45 16.44 2.42
CA LEU A 69 -5.92 16.51 2.47
C LEU A 69 -6.49 16.08 3.84
N TYR A 70 -5.71 15.31 4.61
CA TYR A 70 -6.09 14.70 5.88
C TYR A 70 -5.23 15.17 7.05
N LYS A 71 -4.45 16.25 6.86
CA LYS A 71 -3.48 16.73 7.87
C LYS A 71 -2.54 15.60 8.32
N LEU A 72 -2.04 14.84 7.36
CA LEU A 72 -1.06 13.78 7.56
C LEU A 72 0.21 14.10 6.77
N HIS A 73 1.33 13.54 7.23
CA HIS A 73 2.60 13.60 6.51
C HIS A 73 3.42 12.34 6.76
N ALA A 74 3.77 11.62 5.71
CA ALA A 74 4.69 10.49 5.75
C ALA A 74 6.14 11.00 5.78
N ASN A 75 6.81 10.74 6.90
CA ASN A 75 8.22 11.04 7.12
C ASN A 75 9.06 9.77 6.92
N ILE A 76 10.08 9.83 6.08
CA ILE A 76 11.04 8.74 5.88
C ILE A 76 12.00 8.73 7.09
N SER A 77 11.74 7.83 8.05
CA SER A 77 12.52 7.76 9.30
C SER A 77 13.79 6.94 9.17
N ASN A 78 13.80 5.94 8.29
CA ASN A 78 14.97 5.13 7.99
C ASN A 78 14.90 4.65 6.54
N VAL A 79 16.06 4.54 5.87
CA VAL A 79 16.18 3.93 4.54
C VAL A 79 17.14 2.76 4.64
N ARG A 80 16.61 1.56 4.41
CA ARG A 80 17.39 0.33 4.29
C ARG A 80 17.62 0.03 2.81
N LYS A 81 18.88 -0.13 2.41
CA LYS A 81 19.20 -0.75 1.11
C LYS A 81 18.75 -2.20 1.12
N TRP A 82 18.05 -2.60 0.07
CA TRP A 82 17.41 -3.90 0.00
C TRP A 82 17.78 -4.59 -1.31
N ASN A 83 18.34 -5.79 -1.22
CA ASN A 83 18.50 -6.66 -2.38
C ASN A 83 17.39 -7.70 -2.36
N ARG A 84 16.29 -7.36 -3.04
CA ARG A 84 15.07 -8.16 -3.12
C ARG A 84 15.36 -9.59 -3.61
N LYS A 85 15.05 -10.62 -2.83
CA LYS A 85 15.28 -12.02 -3.26
C LYS A 85 14.19 -12.53 -4.20
N GLY A 86 12.93 -12.29 -3.85
CA GLY A 86 11.76 -12.74 -4.59
C GLY A 86 11.28 -11.71 -5.62
N TRP A 87 10.86 -12.16 -6.79
CA TRP A 87 10.42 -11.25 -7.85
C TRP A 87 8.90 -11.04 -7.90
N THR A 88 8.11 -11.90 -7.23
CA THR A 88 6.65 -11.82 -7.15
C THR A 88 6.20 -10.96 -5.98
N GLY A 89 5.00 -10.37 -6.09
CA GLY A 89 4.41 -9.60 -4.99
C GLY A 89 4.27 -10.38 -3.68
N GLY A 90 3.87 -11.65 -3.77
CA GLY A 90 3.78 -12.54 -2.61
C GLY A 90 5.13 -12.74 -1.92
N ALA A 91 6.21 -12.97 -2.68
CA ALA A 91 7.54 -13.16 -2.09
C ALA A 91 8.10 -11.87 -1.45
N ILE A 92 7.74 -10.70 -1.99
CA ILE A 92 8.07 -9.41 -1.36
C ILE A 92 7.33 -9.27 -0.02
N MET A 93 6.01 -9.53 -0.01
CA MET A 93 5.22 -9.43 1.21
C MET A 93 5.66 -10.43 2.28
N GLU A 94 6.02 -11.66 1.89
CA GLU A 94 6.60 -12.66 2.80
C GLU A 94 7.87 -12.13 3.50
N GLU A 95 8.80 -11.53 2.74
CA GLU A 95 10.00 -10.92 3.31
C GLU A 95 9.67 -9.75 4.26
N LEU A 96 8.62 -8.98 3.95
CA LEU A 96 8.14 -7.92 4.83
C LEU A 96 7.48 -8.46 6.10
N TYR A 97 6.74 -9.56 6.04
CA TYR A 97 6.14 -10.21 7.21
C TYR A 97 7.18 -10.74 8.17
N GLU A 98 8.28 -11.30 7.66
CA GLU A 98 9.40 -11.76 8.47
C GLU A 98 10.24 -10.62 9.08
N SER A 99 9.92 -9.36 8.74
CA SER A 99 10.65 -8.22 9.25
C SER A 99 10.11 -7.70 10.59
N ARG A 100 11.06 -7.46 11.51
CA ARG A 100 10.79 -6.75 12.75
C ARG A 100 10.65 -5.26 12.46
N MET A 101 9.59 -4.64 12.95
CA MET A 101 9.38 -3.20 12.87
C MET A 101 10.45 -2.45 13.69
N PRO A 102 11.25 -1.55 13.09
CA PRO A 102 12.31 -0.80 13.78
C PRO A 102 11.78 0.33 14.70
N PRO A 103 12.39 0.57 15.88
CA PRO A 103 11.90 1.45 16.96
C PRO A 103 11.47 2.86 16.55
N GLU A 104 12.03 3.38 15.47
CA GLU A 104 11.77 4.70 14.91
C GLU A 104 10.59 4.74 13.93
N CYS A 105 9.96 3.60 13.61
CA CYS A 105 8.97 3.48 12.53
C CYS A 105 7.60 3.02 12.99
N ASP A 106 6.58 3.53 12.29
CA ASP A 106 5.17 3.17 12.36
C ASP A 106 4.78 2.18 11.26
N ARG A 107 5.46 2.27 10.11
CA ARG A 107 5.21 1.49 8.89
C ARG A 107 6.52 1.03 8.27
N ILE A 108 6.50 -0.12 7.60
CA ILE A 108 7.56 -0.57 6.69
C ILE A 108 7.01 -0.50 5.28
N PHE A 109 7.73 0.15 4.37
CA PHE A 109 7.29 0.27 2.99
C PHE A 109 8.43 -0.01 2.01
N ALA A 110 8.29 -1.02 1.17
CA ALA A 110 9.31 -1.40 0.21
C ALA A 110 9.08 -0.74 -1.16
N LEU A 111 10.15 -0.20 -1.73
CA LEU A 111 10.19 0.30 -3.09
C LEU A 111 10.96 -0.72 -3.93
N ALA A 112 10.22 -1.61 -4.59
CA ALA A 112 10.80 -2.66 -5.41
C ALA A 112 11.29 -2.09 -6.74
N GLY A 113 12.56 -2.36 -7.03
CA GLY A 113 13.23 -1.92 -8.24
C GLY A 113 12.98 -2.86 -9.40
N PHE A 114 13.22 -2.36 -10.62
CA PHE A 114 13.22 -3.18 -11.81
C PHE A 114 14.29 -4.28 -11.70
N LYS A 115 13.91 -5.52 -12.00
CA LYS A 115 14.83 -6.63 -12.28
C LYS A 115 14.58 -7.14 -13.69
N PHE A 116 15.62 -7.66 -14.35
CA PHE A 116 15.48 -8.24 -15.70
C PHE A 116 14.45 -9.38 -15.75
N SER A 117 14.27 -10.10 -14.64
CA SER A 117 13.20 -11.09 -14.46
C SER A 117 11.80 -10.48 -14.61
N ASP A 118 11.60 -9.23 -14.19
CA ASP A 118 10.33 -8.53 -14.29
C ASP A 118 10.00 -8.23 -15.77
N LEU A 119 11.01 -7.88 -16.58
CA LEU A 119 10.87 -7.68 -18.03
C LEU A 119 10.53 -8.99 -18.76
N VAL A 120 11.20 -10.09 -18.41
CA VAL A 120 10.93 -11.40 -19.04
C VAL A 120 9.52 -11.86 -18.71
N PHE A 121 9.08 -11.69 -17.45
CA PHE A 121 7.71 -11.96 -17.05
C PHE A 121 6.73 -11.07 -17.82
N GLU A 122 7.01 -9.78 -17.93
CA GLU A 122 6.17 -8.83 -18.67
C GLU A 122 6.05 -9.19 -20.16
N ILE A 123 7.15 -9.53 -20.84
CA ILE A 123 7.11 -10.02 -22.22
C ILE A 123 6.24 -11.26 -22.32
N GLY A 124 6.39 -12.20 -21.37
CA GLY A 124 5.50 -13.36 -21.25
C GLY A 124 4.04 -12.95 -21.14
N GLN A 125 3.72 -11.97 -20.29
CA GLN A 125 2.35 -11.45 -20.15
C GLN A 125 1.85 -10.76 -21.42
N ILE A 126 2.68 -9.98 -22.12
CA ILE A 126 2.29 -9.37 -23.41
C ILE A 126 1.97 -10.45 -24.44
N ILE A 127 2.80 -11.51 -24.51
CA ILE A 127 2.54 -12.65 -25.39
C ILE A 127 1.21 -13.31 -25.03
N LEU A 128 0.96 -13.57 -23.74
CA LEU A 128 -0.31 -14.14 -23.27
C LEU A 128 -1.50 -13.22 -23.62
N ALA A 129 -1.36 -11.91 -23.46
CA ALA A 129 -2.38 -10.92 -23.80
C ALA A 129 -2.70 -10.89 -25.30
N LEU A 130 -1.71 -11.11 -26.19
CA LEU A 130 -1.95 -11.27 -27.64
C LEU A 130 -2.84 -12.50 -27.96
N PHE A 131 -2.89 -13.48 -27.06
CA PHE A 131 -3.80 -14.63 -27.12
C PHE A 131 -5.08 -14.44 -26.30
N PHE A 132 -5.41 -13.20 -25.92
CA PHE A 132 -6.56 -12.85 -25.08
C PHE A 132 -6.57 -13.56 -23.71
N ILE A 133 -5.40 -13.97 -23.21
CA ILE A 133 -5.26 -14.55 -21.87
C ILE A 133 -5.14 -13.37 -20.89
N PRO A 134 -5.99 -13.31 -19.84
CA PRO A 134 -5.91 -12.24 -18.84
C PRO A 134 -4.55 -12.23 -18.15
N THR A 135 -3.94 -11.06 -18.05
CA THR A 135 -2.65 -10.87 -17.39
C THR A 135 -2.82 -9.88 -16.24
N TYR A 136 -2.25 -10.23 -15.09
CA TYR A 136 -2.40 -9.45 -13.86
C TYR A 136 -1.03 -9.09 -13.35
N GLN A 137 -0.72 -7.80 -13.34
CA GLN A 137 0.49 -7.27 -12.72
C GLN A 137 0.09 -6.65 -11.38
N ILE A 138 0.57 -7.24 -10.28
CA ILE A 138 0.37 -6.68 -8.93
C ILE A 138 1.44 -5.60 -8.73
N LEU A 139 1.01 -4.33 -8.79
CA LEU A 139 1.92 -3.18 -8.77
C LEU A 139 2.32 -2.78 -7.36
N GLY A 140 1.54 -3.18 -6.37
CA GLY A 140 1.78 -2.96 -4.97
C GLY A 140 0.85 -3.85 -4.13
N ALA A 141 1.14 -3.92 -2.84
CA ALA A 141 0.25 -4.52 -1.87
C ALA A 141 0.58 -3.98 -0.48
N VAL A 142 -0.42 -3.97 0.38
CA VAL A 142 -0.31 -3.72 1.82
C VAL A 142 -0.96 -4.85 2.58
N ASP A 143 -0.40 -5.17 3.74
CA ASP A 143 -1.00 -6.15 4.63
C ASP A 143 -2.39 -5.71 5.10
N SER A 144 -3.39 -6.51 4.78
CA SER A 144 -4.77 -6.25 5.22
C SER A 144 -4.99 -6.33 6.73
N PRO A 145 -4.28 -7.20 7.50
CA PRO A 145 -4.50 -7.32 8.94
C PRO A 145 -4.23 -6.03 9.74
N THR A 146 -3.15 -5.32 9.42
CA THR A 146 -2.67 -4.20 10.25
C THR A 146 -2.41 -2.91 9.49
N GLY A 147 -2.23 -2.97 8.17
CA GLY A 147 -1.84 -1.82 7.35
C GLY A 147 -0.45 -1.29 7.70
N THR A 148 0.46 -2.14 8.19
CA THR A 148 1.79 -1.73 8.67
C THR A 148 2.95 -2.01 7.73
N ARG A 149 2.75 -2.87 6.74
CA ARG A 149 3.74 -3.38 5.82
C ARG A 149 3.16 -3.32 4.41
N GLY A 150 3.92 -2.81 3.47
CA GLY A 150 3.54 -2.87 2.07
C GLY A 150 4.69 -2.63 1.13
N TYR A 151 4.42 -2.74 -0.16
CA TYR A 151 5.37 -2.42 -1.21
C TYR A 151 4.68 -1.81 -2.41
N ILE A 152 5.48 -1.13 -3.24
CA ILE A 152 5.14 -0.82 -4.63
C ILE A 152 6.30 -1.16 -5.56
N LEU A 153 5.99 -1.42 -6.83
CA LEU A 153 6.96 -1.41 -7.91
C LEU A 153 7.29 0.05 -8.24
N ALA A 154 8.50 0.49 -7.92
CA ALA A 154 8.90 1.89 -8.04
C ALA A 154 9.25 2.32 -9.48
N HIS A 155 9.45 1.34 -10.39
CA HIS A 155 9.71 1.56 -11.81
C HIS A 155 8.48 1.23 -12.66
N THR A 156 8.23 2.06 -13.66
CA THR A 156 7.14 1.93 -14.62
C THR A 156 7.72 1.84 -16.03
N SER A 157 7.76 0.65 -16.63
CA SER A 157 8.34 0.44 -17.97
C SER A 157 7.31 0.21 -19.07
N THR A 158 6.00 0.24 -18.80
CA THR A 158 4.99 -0.38 -19.67
C THR A 158 3.88 0.59 -20.08
N LEU A 159 3.31 0.39 -21.29
CA LEU A 159 2.16 1.17 -21.79
C LEU A 159 0.89 0.96 -20.94
N GLY A 160 0.67 -0.25 -20.43
CA GLY A 160 -0.46 -0.56 -19.54
C GLY A 160 -0.40 0.23 -18.23
N HIS A 161 0.81 0.44 -17.71
CA HIS A 161 1.05 1.28 -16.54
C HIS A 161 0.71 2.76 -16.74
N LEU A 162 0.93 3.29 -17.95
CA LEU A 162 0.61 4.67 -18.30
C LEU A 162 -0.92 4.92 -18.27
N LEU A 163 -1.71 3.90 -18.58
CA LEU A 163 -3.18 3.97 -18.57
C LEU A 163 -3.78 3.93 -17.16
N VAL A 164 -3.07 3.38 -16.17
CA VAL A 164 -3.54 3.24 -14.77
C VAL A 164 -2.83 4.18 -13.78
N GLY A 165 -1.99 5.09 -14.27
CA GLY A 165 -1.30 6.12 -13.45
C GLY A 165 0.03 5.69 -12.81
N GLY A 166 0.51 4.47 -13.09
CA GLY A 166 1.84 3.99 -12.73
C GLY A 166 2.15 3.93 -11.22
N ALA A 167 3.43 3.95 -10.88
CA ALA A 167 3.91 3.84 -9.50
C ALA A 167 3.46 5.02 -8.61
N SER A 168 3.20 6.19 -9.18
CA SER A 168 2.67 7.35 -8.44
C SER A 168 1.23 7.10 -7.97
N SER A 169 0.36 6.65 -8.88
CA SER A 169 -1.02 6.24 -8.51
C SER A 169 -1.00 5.06 -7.54
N THR A 170 -0.12 4.09 -7.77
CA THR A 170 0.05 2.92 -6.89
C THR A 170 0.53 3.35 -5.51
N MET A 171 1.46 4.30 -5.41
CA MET A 171 1.94 4.85 -4.13
C MET A 171 0.78 5.44 -3.32
N VAL A 172 -0.10 6.21 -3.97
CA VAL A 172 -1.28 6.78 -3.30
C VAL A 172 -2.26 5.68 -2.88
N HIS A 173 -2.55 4.74 -3.78
CA HIS A 173 -3.47 3.62 -3.53
C HIS A 173 -3.01 2.75 -2.35
N GLU A 174 -1.78 2.25 -2.38
CA GLU A 174 -1.22 1.48 -1.26
C GLU A 174 -1.05 2.37 -0.02
N GLY A 175 -0.76 3.65 -0.20
CA GLY A 175 -0.73 4.64 0.86
C GLY A 175 -2.05 4.70 1.65
N TYR A 176 -3.20 4.59 0.98
CA TYR A 176 -4.50 4.49 1.64
C TYR A 176 -4.67 3.20 2.44
N HIS A 177 -4.19 2.07 1.92
CA HIS A 177 -4.22 0.81 2.65
C HIS A 177 -3.36 0.85 3.93
N LEU A 178 -2.25 1.59 3.93
CA LEU A 178 -1.45 1.82 5.16
C LEU A 178 -2.18 2.63 6.24
N LEU A 179 -3.23 3.37 5.85
CA LEU A 179 -4.13 4.11 6.74
C LEU A 179 -5.34 3.26 7.17
N GLY A 180 -5.47 2.03 6.66
CA GLY A 180 -6.55 1.12 6.97
C GLY A 180 -7.76 1.20 6.05
N CYS A 181 -7.67 1.96 4.95
CA CYS A 181 -8.77 2.04 3.99
C CYS A 181 -8.90 0.75 3.18
N GLY A 182 -10.14 0.31 2.94
CA GLY A 182 -10.44 -0.78 2.01
C GLY A 182 -10.51 -0.32 0.55
N HIS A 183 -10.76 -1.26 -0.36
CA HIS A 183 -11.09 -0.93 -1.75
C HIS A 183 -12.49 -0.35 -1.86
N GLY A 184 -12.64 0.71 -2.65
CA GLY A 184 -13.92 1.33 -2.93
C GLY A 184 -13.86 2.21 -4.16
N PHE A 185 -14.97 2.31 -4.90
CA PHE A 185 -15.06 3.20 -6.04
C PHE A 185 -14.99 4.68 -5.63
N PHE A 186 -15.54 5.01 -4.45
CA PHE A 186 -15.45 6.33 -3.84
C PHE A 186 -14.66 6.24 -2.53
N LEU A 187 -13.90 7.28 -2.21
CA LEU A 187 -13.09 7.36 -0.98
C LEU A 187 -13.90 7.75 0.27
N SER A 188 -15.23 7.83 0.18
CA SER A 188 -16.07 8.28 1.31
C SER A 188 -15.85 7.46 2.57
N ASP A 189 -15.84 6.13 2.46
CA ASP A 189 -15.64 5.24 3.62
C ASP A 189 -14.20 5.37 4.16
N CYS A 190 -13.24 5.63 3.27
CA CYS A 190 -11.85 5.87 3.66
C CYS A 190 -11.68 7.16 4.49
N TYR A 191 -12.49 8.21 4.25
CA TYR A 191 -12.43 9.42 5.08
C TYR A 191 -12.79 9.14 6.54
N GLU A 192 -13.78 8.28 6.77
CA GLU A 192 -14.17 7.85 8.11
C GLU A 192 -13.05 7.03 8.78
N GLU A 193 -12.41 6.11 8.05
CA GLU A 193 -11.30 5.32 8.57
C GLU A 193 -10.07 6.19 8.92
N ILE A 194 -9.74 7.16 8.06
CA ILE A 194 -8.67 8.12 8.35
C ILE A 194 -9.02 8.97 9.58
N GLU A 195 -10.25 9.45 9.71
CA GLU A 195 -10.70 10.19 10.90
C GLU A 195 -10.57 9.34 12.18
N LYS A 196 -10.98 8.07 12.15
CA LYS A 196 -10.82 7.13 13.28
C LYS A 196 -9.35 6.94 13.65
N LEU A 197 -8.48 6.70 12.66
CA LEU A 197 -7.04 6.58 12.87
C LEU A 197 -6.45 7.84 13.49
N LYS A 198 -6.87 9.02 13.00
CA LYS A 198 -6.43 10.32 13.54
C LYS A 198 -6.85 10.50 14.99
N LYS A 199 -8.11 10.23 15.33
CA LYS A 199 -8.59 10.25 16.72
C LYS A 199 -7.84 9.26 17.61
N ALA A 200 -7.55 8.06 17.12
CA ALA A 200 -6.75 7.08 17.84
C ALA A 200 -5.32 7.57 18.07
N SER A 201 -4.70 8.23 17.08
CA SER A 201 -3.35 8.78 17.17
C SER A 201 -3.19 9.89 18.23
N ASP A 202 -4.29 10.54 18.62
CA ASP A 202 -4.31 11.57 19.65
C ASP A 202 -4.52 11.04 21.08
N SER A 203 -4.77 9.74 21.23
CA SER A 203 -4.96 9.11 22.54
C SER A 203 -3.68 9.07 23.38
N GLU A 204 -3.83 8.99 24.70
CA GLU A 204 -2.70 8.83 25.63
C GLU A 204 -1.88 7.56 25.37
N LYS A 205 -2.54 6.49 24.89
CA LYS A 205 -1.84 5.25 24.49
C LYS A 205 -0.89 5.48 23.32
N ALA A 206 -1.35 6.18 22.27
CA ALA A 206 -0.50 6.49 21.11
C ALA A 206 0.69 7.38 21.51
N LYS A 207 0.47 8.35 22.41
CA LYS A 207 1.54 9.20 22.96
C LYS A 207 2.54 8.43 23.81
N GLN A 208 2.05 7.54 24.68
CA GLN A 208 2.89 6.72 25.56
C GLN A 208 3.86 5.84 24.77
N TYR A 209 3.36 5.19 23.71
CA TYR A 209 4.19 4.31 22.88
C TYR A 209 4.91 5.03 21.75
N ASN A 210 4.61 6.33 21.55
CA ASN A 210 5.10 7.14 20.44
C ASN A 210 4.99 6.36 19.13
N PHE A 211 3.78 5.92 18.77
CA PHE A 211 3.51 5.06 17.61
C PHE A 211 2.19 5.46 16.98
N LEU A 212 2.18 5.62 15.64
CA LEU A 212 0.94 5.83 14.91
C LEU A 212 0.16 4.51 14.88
N PRO A 213 -1.06 4.47 15.44
CA PRO A 213 -1.77 3.22 15.61
C PRO A 213 -1.95 2.43 14.31
N ALA A 214 -1.92 1.12 14.43
CA ALA A 214 -2.15 0.17 13.34
C ALA A 214 -3.53 -0.47 13.49
N LEU A 215 -4.07 -1.05 12.43
CA LEU A 215 -5.32 -1.78 12.55
C LEU A 215 -5.14 -3.04 13.40
N ASN A 216 -6.17 -3.38 14.17
CA ASN A 216 -6.28 -4.66 14.83
C ASN A 216 -7.25 -5.56 14.03
N PRO A 217 -6.85 -6.78 13.61
CA PRO A 217 -7.75 -7.74 12.97
C PRO A 217 -8.99 -8.10 13.81
N GLU A 218 -8.89 -7.99 15.14
CA GLU A 218 -10.00 -8.23 16.07
C GLU A 218 -10.90 -6.99 16.26
N GLY A 219 -10.57 -5.87 15.62
CA GLY A 219 -11.24 -4.59 15.72
C GLY A 219 -10.50 -3.57 16.60
N GLY A 220 -10.63 -2.29 16.24
CA GLY A 220 -9.92 -1.19 16.91
C GLY A 220 -8.48 -1.04 16.42
N PHE A 221 -7.59 -0.59 17.32
CA PHE A 221 -6.21 -0.25 16.97
C PHE A 221 -5.17 -0.89 17.89
N ILE A 222 -4.03 -1.21 17.29
CA ILE A 222 -2.79 -1.60 17.97
C ILE A 222 -1.94 -0.34 18.17
N TYR A 223 -1.55 -0.06 19.41
CA TYR A 223 -0.80 1.14 19.79
C TYR A 223 0.69 0.87 20.02
N ASP A 224 1.09 -0.39 20.02
CA ASP A 224 2.45 -0.79 20.34
C ASP A 224 3.03 -1.66 19.23
N ARG A 225 4.15 -1.19 18.70
CA ARG A 225 5.04 -1.92 17.79
C ARG A 225 5.41 -3.33 18.25
N ARG A 226 5.44 -3.61 19.56
CA ARG A 226 5.71 -4.95 20.11
C ARG A 226 4.57 -5.91 19.79
N GLU A 227 3.32 -5.46 19.89
CA GLU A 227 2.14 -6.23 19.51
C GLU A 227 2.13 -6.51 18.00
N ILE A 228 2.53 -5.53 17.18
CA ILE A 228 2.72 -5.77 15.74
C ILE A 228 3.79 -6.82 15.48
N ASN A 229 4.93 -6.75 16.14
CA ASN A 229 5.97 -7.76 15.96
C ASN A 229 5.50 -9.15 16.43
N LEU A 230 4.76 -9.24 17.54
CA LEU A 230 4.18 -10.49 18.01
C LEU A 230 3.21 -11.09 16.99
N LEU A 231 2.36 -10.27 16.37
CA LEU A 231 1.38 -10.72 15.38
C LEU A 231 2.04 -11.35 14.15
N PHE A 232 3.17 -10.79 13.67
CA PHE A 232 3.84 -11.29 12.48
C PHE A 232 4.93 -12.33 12.76
N LEU A 233 5.60 -12.27 13.90
CA LEU A 233 6.79 -13.09 14.20
C LEU A 233 6.56 -14.14 15.28
N GLY A 234 5.45 -14.08 16.01
CA GLY A 234 5.07 -15.04 17.05
C GLY A 234 5.89 -15.00 18.35
N ASN A 235 6.83 -14.06 18.49
CA ASN A 235 7.81 -14.03 19.60
C ASN A 235 8.01 -12.64 20.23
#